data_AF-A0A485ABG2-F1
#
_entry.id   AF-A0A485ABG2-F1
#
_cell.length_a   1.000
_cell.length_b   1.000
_cell.length_c   1.000
_cell.angle_alpha   90.00
_cell.angle_beta   90.00
_cell.angle_gamma   90.00
#
_symmetry.space_group_name_H-M   'P 1'
#
loop_
_entity.id
_entity.type
_entity.pdbx_description
1 polymer ?
#
loop_
_entity_poly.entity_id
_entity_poly.type
_entity_poly.pdbx_seq_one_letter_code
_entity_poly.pdbx_strand_id
1 'polypeptide(L)'
;MNLDDKSLFLGAMEDVQPLKRGNDVHWHPERNPRPTQRLDVLQLDNFLTTGYLDILPLTTPLEFKREGLQNGVLDKLRLGKYDPQASLNLLRRPVEQCRQMLFAFVVQAQKRGVAQSADRPRERAG
;
A
#
# COMPACT_ATOMS: atom_id res chain seq x y z
N MET A 1 50.07 28.91 25.50
CA MET A 1 49.58 28.19 26.70
C MET A 1 50.71 28.22 27.72
N ASN A 2 50.49 28.88 28.85
CA ASN A 2 51.52 29.03 29.87
C ASN A 2 51.75 27.69 30.57
N LEU A 3 53.00 27.43 30.99
CA LEU A 3 53.35 26.18 31.66
C LEU A 3 52.61 26.05 33.02
N ASP A 4 52.32 27.18 33.65
CA ASP A 4 51.60 27.29 34.92
C ASP A 4 50.16 26.78 34.85
N ASP A 5 49.47 26.99 33.72
CA ASP A 5 48.09 26.53 33.52
C ASP A 5 48.01 25.00 33.48
N LYS A 6 49.04 24.34 32.94
CA LYS A 6 49.13 22.87 32.91
C LYS A 6 49.38 22.31 34.30
N SER A 7 50.23 22.96 35.09
CA SER A 7 50.51 22.58 36.48
C SER A 7 49.26 22.66 37.35
N LEU A 8 48.50 23.76 37.21
CA LEU A 8 47.24 23.97 37.92
C LEU A 8 46.19 22.93 37.56
N PHE A 9 46.07 22.59 36.27
CA PHE A 9 45.16 21.56 35.79
C PHE A 9 45.52 20.16 36.32
N LEU A 10 46.81 19.82 36.32
CA LEU A 10 47.28 18.51 36.81
C LEU A 10 47.05 18.34 38.31
N GLY A 11 47.29 19.39 39.11
CA GLY A 11 46.97 19.36 40.54
C GLY A 11 45.46 19.22 40.81
N ALA A 12 44.62 19.85 39.99
CA ALA A 12 43.17 19.71 40.11
C ALA A 12 42.64 18.30 39.73
N MET A 13 43.44 17.49 39.04
CA MET A 13 43.09 16.14 38.58
C MET A 13 43.76 15.03 39.38
N GLU A 14 44.53 15.36 40.43
CA GLU A 14 45.34 14.42 41.21
C GLU A 14 44.52 13.30 41.86
N ASP A 15 43.29 13.61 42.30
CA ASP A 15 42.39 12.66 42.98
C ASP A 15 41.49 11.84 42.03
N VAL A 16 41.64 11.99 40.71
CA VAL A 16 40.78 11.29 39.74
C VAL A 16 41.30 9.88 39.49
N GLN A 17 40.66 8.88 40.09
CA GLN A 17 40.94 7.47 39.79
C GLN A 17 40.16 6.99 38.56
N PRO A 18 40.82 6.30 37.59
CA PRO A 18 40.13 5.66 36.49
C PRO A 18 39.12 4.63 36.99
N LEU A 19 37.88 4.71 36.49
CA LEU A 19 36.83 3.77 36.83
C LEU A 19 37.25 2.34 36.45
N LYS A 20 37.24 1.43 37.43
CA LYS A 20 37.57 0.01 37.21
C LYS A 20 36.46 -0.65 36.43
N ARG A 21 36.66 -0.78 35.11
CA ARG A 21 35.73 -1.41 34.15
C ARG A 21 34.33 -0.80 34.26
N GLY A 22 34.16 0.36 33.61
CA GLY A 22 32.82 0.83 33.29
C GLY A 22 32.08 -0.27 32.53
N ASN A 23 30.81 -0.49 32.89
CA ASN A 23 29.91 -1.38 32.16
C ASN A 23 30.24 -1.32 30.67
N ASP A 24 30.67 -2.44 30.11
CA ASP A 24 30.78 -2.59 28.67
C ASP A 24 29.35 -2.39 28.16
N VAL A 25 29.03 -1.16 27.75
CA VAL A 25 27.76 -0.88 27.11
C VAL A 25 27.87 -1.62 25.81
N HIS A 26 27.33 -2.84 25.77
CA HIS A 26 27.13 -3.58 24.54
C HIS A 26 26.17 -2.75 23.71
N TRP A 27 26.73 -1.82 22.94
CA TRP A 27 26.02 -1.04 21.95
C TRP A 27 25.60 -2.06 20.90
N HIS A 28 24.42 -2.62 21.07
CA HIS A 28 23.74 -3.34 20.00
C HIS A 28 23.11 -2.26 19.14
N PRO A 29 23.65 -1.95 17.95
CA PRO A 29 22.83 -1.36 16.94
C PRO A 29 21.81 -2.42 16.58
N GLU A 30 20.69 -2.41 17.30
CA GLU A 30 19.43 -2.76 16.69
C GLU A 30 19.26 -1.76 15.55
N ARG A 31 19.90 -2.10 14.44
CA ARG A 31 19.68 -1.55 13.12
C ARG A 31 18.25 -1.93 12.83
N ASN A 32 17.30 -1.16 13.35
CA ASN A 32 15.91 -1.25 12.99
C ASN A 32 15.91 -1.07 11.48
N PRO A 33 15.79 -2.15 10.69
CA PRO A 33 15.84 -2.03 9.26
C PRO A 33 14.49 -1.41 8.93
N ARG A 34 14.45 -0.08 8.90
CA ARG A 34 13.29 0.63 8.38
C ARG A 34 13.07 0.01 7.01
N PRO A 35 11.94 -0.66 6.77
CA PRO A 35 11.71 -1.26 5.48
C PRO A 35 11.81 -0.14 4.46
N THR A 36 12.80 -0.22 3.57
CA THR A 36 12.91 0.69 2.44
C THR A 36 11.57 0.61 1.73
N GLN A 37 10.81 1.71 1.74
CA GLN A 37 9.54 1.76 1.03
C GLN A 37 9.87 1.57 -0.44
N ARG A 38 9.64 0.35 -0.94
CA ARG A 38 9.72 0.07 -2.37
C ARG A 38 8.58 0.84 -3.00
N LEU A 39 8.92 1.81 -3.85
CA LEU A 39 7.95 2.47 -4.69
C LEU A 39 7.32 1.41 -5.59
N ASP A 40 6.02 1.20 -5.42
CA ASP A 40 5.26 0.37 -6.35
C ASP A 40 5.00 1.23 -7.60
N VAL A 41 5.75 0.97 -8.67
CA VAL A 41 5.71 1.73 -9.93
C VAL A 41 4.30 1.72 -10.52
N LEU A 42 3.51 0.67 -10.29
CA LEU A 42 2.12 0.61 -10.73
C LEU A 42 1.26 1.71 -10.08
N GLN A 43 1.60 2.16 -8.87
CA GLN A 43 0.82 3.18 -8.17
C GLN A 43 1.06 4.59 -8.69
N LEU A 44 2.13 4.82 -9.49
CA LEU A 44 2.36 6.12 -10.13
C LEU A 44 1.25 6.42 -11.15
N ASP A 45 0.69 5.40 -11.80
CA ASP A 45 -0.39 5.52 -12.79
C ASP A 45 -1.79 5.39 -12.16
N ASN A 46 -1.89 5.32 -10.83
CA ASN A 46 -3.15 5.08 -10.15
C ASN A 46 -4.02 6.35 -10.10
N PHE A 47 -4.94 6.44 -11.06
CA PHE A 47 -5.89 7.53 -11.24
C PHE A 47 -7.07 7.53 -10.24
N LEU A 48 -7.19 6.54 -9.36
CA LEU A 48 -8.29 6.50 -8.39
C LEU A 48 -8.10 7.59 -7.35
N THR A 49 -9.11 8.43 -7.15
CA THR A 49 -9.10 9.56 -6.20
C THR A 49 -9.61 9.14 -4.82
N THR A 50 -9.16 9.85 -3.78
CA THR A 50 -9.64 9.65 -2.39
C THR A 50 -10.44 10.83 -1.84
N GLY A 51 -10.44 11.98 -2.54
CA GLY A 51 -11.23 13.16 -2.18
C GLY A 51 -12.54 13.25 -2.96
N TYR A 52 -13.45 14.11 -2.48
CA TYR A 52 -14.75 14.39 -3.10
C TYR A 52 -15.64 13.15 -3.27
N LEU A 53 -15.85 12.45 -2.15
CA LEU A 53 -16.62 11.21 -2.11
C LEU A 53 -18.11 11.49 -1.89
N ASP A 54 -18.94 10.97 -2.77
CA ASP A 54 -20.38 10.88 -2.54
C ASP A 54 -20.67 9.60 -1.72
N ILE A 55 -21.01 9.80 -0.45
CA ILE A 55 -21.33 8.68 0.44
C ILE A 55 -22.69 8.10 0.02
N LEU A 56 -22.69 6.84 -0.40
CA LEU A 56 -23.90 6.13 -0.77
C LEU A 56 -24.65 5.63 0.48
N PRO A 57 -25.97 5.87 0.59
CA PRO A 57 -26.80 5.27 1.63
C PRO A 57 -26.81 3.74 1.53
N LEU A 58 -26.93 3.06 2.68
CA LEU A 58 -27.00 1.59 2.72
C LEU A 58 -28.26 1.03 2.04
N THR A 59 -29.30 1.84 1.88
CA THR A 59 -30.53 1.48 1.17
C THR A 59 -30.34 1.45 -0.35
N THR A 60 -29.28 2.07 -0.86
CA THR A 60 -29.04 2.21 -2.30
C THR A 60 -28.05 1.16 -2.76
N PRO A 61 -28.41 0.29 -3.72
CA PRO A 61 -27.49 -0.69 -4.27
C PRO A 61 -26.36 -0.01 -5.06
N LEU A 62 -25.16 -0.58 -5.01
CA LEU A 62 -24.01 -0.09 -5.77
C LEU A 62 -24.12 -0.55 -7.22
N GLU A 63 -24.55 0.35 -8.11
CA GLU A 63 -24.79 0.03 -9.51
C GLU A 63 -24.16 1.06 -10.44
N PHE A 64 -23.50 0.58 -11.48
CA PHE A 64 -22.95 1.42 -12.53
C PHE A 64 -23.19 0.76 -13.89
N LYS A 65 -23.72 1.54 -14.84
CA LYS A 65 -23.93 1.12 -16.22
C LYS A 65 -23.41 2.19 -17.15
N ARG A 66 -22.47 1.81 -18.02
CA ARG A 66 -21.99 2.69 -19.08
C ARG A 66 -23.05 2.81 -20.18
N GLU A 67 -23.25 4.01 -20.70
CA GLU A 67 -24.11 4.22 -21.87
C GLU A 67 -23.64 3.37 -23.06
N GLY A 68 -24.59 2.78 -23.78
CA GLY A 68 -24.31 1.83 -24.85
C GLY A 68 -24.04 0.38 -24.41
N LEU A 69 -24.06 0.05 -23.11
CA LEU A 69 -24.00 -1.34 -22.65
C LEU A 69 -25.35 -2.04 -22.84
N GLN A 70 -25.35 -3.22 -23.47
CA GLN A 70 -26.54 -4.04 -23.63
C GLN A 70 -27.13 -4.43 -22.27
N ASN A 71 -28.43 -4.16 -22.06
CA ASN A 71 -29.14 -4.41 -20.79
C ASN A 71 -28.94 -5.85 -20.29
N GLY A 72 -28.95 -6.83 -21.21
CA GLY A 72 -28.82 -8.25 -20.87
C GLY A 72 -27.50 -8.65 -20.21
N VAL A 73 -26.43 -7.85 -20.32
CA VAL A 73 -25.15 -8.15 -19.63
C VAL A 73 -25.29 -7.90 -18.13
N LEU A 74 -25.88 -6.75 -17.75
CA LEU A 74 -26.08 -6.40 -16.35
C LEU A 74 -27.06 -7.38 -15.66
N ASP A 75 -28.12 -7.77 -16.36
CA ASP A 75 -29.09 -8.72 -15.82
C ASP A 75 -28.48 -10.11 -15.64
N LYS A 76 -27.61 -10.56 -16.57
CA LYS A 76 -26.86 -11.82 -16.42
C LYS A 76 -25.89 -11.77 -15.22
N LEU A 77 -25.26 -10.62 -14.96
CA LEU A 77 -24.41 -10.43 -13.79
C LEU A 77 -25.20 -10.47 -12.48
N ARG A 78 -26.33 -9.76 -12.40
CA ARG A 78 -27.22 -9.78 -11.23
C ARG A 78 -27.78 -11.17 -10.94
N LEU A 79 -28.10 -11.93 -11.98
CA LEU A 79 -28.61 -13.31 -11.87
C LEU A 79 -27.51 -14.34 -11.56
N GLY A 80 -26.24 -13.93 -11.42
CA GLY A 80 -25.13 -14.84 -11.14
C GLY A 80 -24.83 -15.82 -12.28
N LYS A 81 -25.22 -15.50 -13.52
CA LYS A 81 -24.99 -16.38 -14.70
C LYS A 81 -23.53 -16.40 -15.17
N TYR A 82 -22.69 -15.58 -14.56
CA TYR A 82 -21.25 -15.55 -14.80
C TYR A 82 -20.53 -16.02 -13.56
N ASP A 83 -19.73 -17.07 -13.68
CA ASP A 83 -18.90 -17.54 -12.57
C ASP A 83 -17.85 -16.49 -12.19
N PRO A 84 -17.62 -16.27 -10.89
CA PRO A 84 -16.60 -15.35 -10.42
C PRO A 84 -15.21 -15.90 -10.74
N GLN A 85 -14.52 -15.30 -11.73
CA GLN A 85 -13.18 -15.71 -12.14
C GLN A 85 -12.07 -15.15 -11.22
N ALA A 86 -12.36 -14.08 -10.48
CA ALA A 86 -11.44 -13.45 -9.54
C ALA A 86 -12.21 -12.73 -8.43
N SER A 87 -11.64 -12.66 -7.23
CA SER A 87 -12.21 -11.97 -6.08
C SER A 87 -11.14 -11.13 -5.37
N LEU A 88 -11.55 -9.98 -4.85
CA LEU A 88 -10.70 -9.05 -4.11
C LEU A 88 -11.33 -8.77 -2.73
N ASN A 89 -10.59 -9.07 -1.66
CA ASN A 89 -11.04 -8.81 -0.29
C ASN A 89 -10.42 -7.50 0.25
N LEU A 90 -11.29 -6.56 0.64
CA LEU A 90 -10.92 -5.24 1.16
C LEU A 90 -11.25 -5.07 2.66
N LEU A 91 -11.70 -6.12 3.35
CA LEU A 91 -12.13 -6.03 4.74
C LEU A 91 -10.96 -5.71 5.68
N ARG A 92 -11.21 -4.82 6.66
CA ARG A 92 -10.26 -4.38 7.69
C ARG A 92 -8.97 -3.76 7.13
N ARG A 93 -9.07 -3.09 5.98
CA ARG A 93 -7.97 -2.37 5.35
C ARG A 93 -8.24 -0.87 5.37
N PRO A 94 -7.20 -0.03 5.52
CA PRO A 94 -7.34 1.42 5.36
C PRO A 94 -7.65 1.77 3.90
N VAL A 95 -8.34 2.89 3.68
CA VAL A 95 -8.82 3.33 2.36
C VAL A 95 -7.69 3.41 1.32
N GLU A 96 -6.53 3.94 1.69
CA GLU A 96 -5.37 4.01 0.79
C GLU A 96 -4.89 2.63 0.33
N GLN A 97 -4.86 1.63 1.22
CA GLN A 97 -4.52 0.26 0.81
C GLN A 97 -5.59 -0.32 -0.11
N CYS A 98 -6.87 -0.09 0.17
CA CYS A 98 -7.95 -0.53 -0.69
C CYS A 98 -7.83 0.04 -2.11
N ARG A 99 -7.49 1.33 -2.22
CA ARG A 99 -7.26 2.03 -3.49
C ARG A 99 -6.12 1.41 -4.29
N GLN A 100 -4.99 1.14 -3.62
CA GLN A 100 -3.82 0.51 -4.25
C GLN A 100 -4.12 -0.92 -4.71
N MET A 101 -4.78 -1.71 -3.86
CA MET A 101 -5.16 -3.09 -4.14
C MET A 101 -6.17 -3.19 -5.28
N LEU A 102 -7.18 -2.31 -5.30
CA LEU A 102 -8.21 -2.27 -6.34
C LEU A 102 -7.60 -1.95 -7.70
N PHE A 103 -6.76 -0.92 -7.78
CA PHE A 103 -6.09 -0.55 -9.02
C PHE A 103 -5.22 -1.70 -9.56
N ALA A 104 -4.38 -2.28 -8.70
CA ALA A 104 -3.54 -3.41 -9.08
C ALA A 104 -4.37 -4.62 -9.54
N PHE A 105 -5.48 -4.90 -8.86
CA PHE A 105 -6.40 -5.98 -9.23
C PHE A 105 -7.02 -5.77 -10.61
N VAL A 106 -7.53 -4.56 -10.92
CA VAL A 106 -8.12 -4.24 -12.22
C VAL A 106 -7.10 -4.37 -13.35
N VAL A 107 -5.88 -3.83 -13.16
CA VAL A 107 -4.80 -3.94 -14.15
C VAL A 107 -4.42 -5.40 -14.39
N GLN A 108 -4.34 -6.22 -13.33
CA GLN A 108 -4.05 -7.65 -13.45
C GLN A 108 -5.18 -8.41 -14.14
N ALA A 109 -6.44 -8.11 -13.82
CA ALA A 109 -7.60 -8.72 -14.46
C ALA A 109 -7.65 -8.41 -15.97
N GLN A 110 -7.35 -7.16 -16.35
CA GLN A 110 -7.24 -6.77 -17.76
C GLN A 110 -6.13 -7.54 -18.49
N LYS A 111 -4.93 -7.63 -17.90
CA LYS A 111 -3.78 -8.36 -18.48
C LYS A 111 -4.07 -9.85 -18.69
N ARG A 112 -4.81 -10.46 -17.77
CA ARG A 112 -5.20 -11.88 -17.83
C ARG A 112 -6.40 -12.14 -18.73
N GLY A 113 -6.99 -11.11 -19.34
CA GLY A 113 -8.19 -11.24 -20.16
C GLY A 113 -9.44 -11.64 -19.36
N VAL A 114 -9.45 -11.39 -18.05
CA VAL A 114 -10.58 -11.64 -17.15
C VAL A 114 -11.61 -10.51 -17.32
N ALA A 115 -12.08 -10.32 -18.56
CA ALA A 115 -13.33 -9.62 -18.78
C ALA A 115 -14.41 -10.68 -18.62
N GLN A 116 -15.36 -10.50 -17.70
CA GLN A 116 -16.58 -11.30 -17.70
C GLN A 116 -17.16 -11.17 -19.10
N SER A 117 -17.00 -12.22 -19.89
CA SER A 117 -17.16 -12.17 -21.33
C SER A 117 -18.62 -11.87 -21.62
N ALA A 118 -18.91 -10.61 -21.98
CA ALA A 118 -20.10 -10.28 -22.72
C ALA A 118 -19.99 -11.08 -24.02
N ASP A 119 -20.75 -12.16 -24.06
CA ASP A 119 -20.95 -13.08 -25.16
C ASP A 119 -20.99 -12.29 -26.48
N ARG A 120 -19.85 -12.23 -27.17
CA ARG A 120 -19.73 -11.55 -28.45
C ARG A 120 -20.42 -12.47 -29.44
N PRO A 121 -21.57 -12.11 -30.04
CA PRO A 121 -22.21 -13.00 -31.01
C PRO A 121 -21.20 -13.24 -32.13
N ARG A 122 -20.81 -14.51 -32.30
CA ARG A 122 -20.06 -14.95 -33.48
C ARG A 122 -20.96 -14.71 -34.68
N GLU A 123 -20.80 -13.56 -35.34
CA GLU A 123 -21.21 -13.44 -36.73
C GLU A 123 -20.46 -14.51 -37.52
N ARG A 124 -21.23 -15.48 -38.01
CA ARG A 124 -20.78 -16.43 -39.01
C ARG A 124 -20.55 -15.63 -40.29
N ALA A 125 -19.29 -15.43 -40.65
CA ALA A 125 -18.95 -15.18 -42.05
C ALA A 125 -19.11 -16.52 -42.78
N GLY A 126 -20.15 -16.59 -43.62
CA GLY A 126 -20.27 -17.58 -44.69
C GLY A 126 -19.54 -17.12 -45.94
#